data_AF-A0A353E7Z7-F1
#
_entry.id   AF-A0A353E7Z7-F1
#
_cell.length_a   1.000
_cell.length_b   1.000
_cell.length_c   1.000
_cell.angle_alpha   90.00
_cell.angle_beta   90.00
_cell.angle_gamma   90.00
#
_symmetry.space_group_name_H-M   'P 1'
#
loop_
_entity.id
_entity.type
_entity.pdbx_description
1 polymer ?
#
loop_
_entity_poly.entity_id
_entity_poly.type
_entity_poly.pdbx_seq_one_letter_code
_entity_poly.pdbx_strand_id
1 'polypeptide(L)'
;PLDADGLATALSNSAQVAKLDGEDGIAYASGKLGQELLGFHGIEFIIFRDGQNRTIEALRGNETDEAFAGKTVTGKEELIYATAVAGDLRDKCWQMEVSWNEDAPQAHIDRVEELELPYTVNGGEKSYGQNMLLASKAGSTYATWAEVMSTILISSCQNISNEVANVKIGNPYSGDDPNYIESPYSHMSFVDFKDNIISIQNSLYGGRDENGARNENKSIIKYMKDHNYENVTALETSLKEAIAALENCQSQLGSFVGHTTDALVGTAQTKVKALDTQLTLAGNWFATQK
;
A
#
# COMPACT_ATOMS: atom_id res chain seq x y z
N PRO A 1 5.83 -7.51 3.70
CA PRO A 1 6.06 -8.02 5.08
C PRO A 1 7.43 -7.60 5.63
N LEU A 2 7.56 -7.58 6.96
CA LEU A 2 8.80 -7.29 7.68
C LEU A 2 9.76 -8.48 7.62
N ASP A 3 11.05 -8.21 7.39
CA ASP A 3 12.12 -9.18 7.70
C ASP A 3 12.42 -9.15 9.20
N ALA A 4 11.71 -9.98 9.97
CA ALA A 4 11.83 -10.01 11.44
C ALA A 4 13.22 -10.49 11.91
N ASP A 5 13.84 -11.42 11.19
CA ASP A 5 15.20 -11.90 11.48
C ASP A 5 16.26 -10.82 11.19
N GLY A 6 16.10 -10.10 10.08
CA GLY A 6 16.89 -8.93 9.74
C GLY A 6 16.73 -7.81 10.78
N LEU A 7 15.50 -7.56 11.24
CA LEU A 7 15.23 -6.60 12.31
C LEU A 7 15.93 -7.02 13.61
N ALA A 8 15.79 -8.28 14.02
CA ALA A 8 16.43 -8.80 15.22
C ALA A 8 17.96 -8.68 15.14
N THR A 9 18.54 -8.94 13.96
CA THR A 9 19.97 -8.74 13.70
C THR A 9 20.37 -7.26 13.80
N ALA A 10 19.60 -6.37 13.19
CA ALA A 10 19.83 -4.92 13.23
C ALA A 10 19.78 -4.36 14.66
N LEU A 11 18.78 -4.74 15.45
CA LEU A 11 18.55 -4.18 16.79
C LEU A 11 19.47 -4.79 17.86
N SER A 12 19.99 -6.00 17.65
CA SER A 12 21.01 -6.57 18.54
C SER A 12 22.40 -5.94 18.38
N ASN A 13 22.59 -5.11 17.35
CA ASN A 13 23.82 -4.36 17.14
C ASN A 13 23.72 -2.97 17.79
N SER A 14 24.26 -2.83 19.00
CA SER A 14 24.22 -1.57 19.76
C SER A 14 24.85 -0.38 19.04
N ALA A 15 25.87 -0.60 18.20
CA ALA A 15 26.48 0.48 17.42
C ALA A 15 25.52 0.99 16.33
N GLN A 16 24.72 0.10 15.74
CA GLN A 16 23.69 0.47 14.78
C GLN A 16 22.52 1.18 15.45
N VAL A 17 22.05 0.68 16.60
CA VAL A 17 20.99 1.36 17.37
C VAL A 17 21.42 2.77 17.78
N ALA A 18 22.67 2.95 18.21
CA ALA A 18 23.20 4.26 18.54
C ALA A 18 23.24 5.25 17.35
N LYS A 19 23.20 4.76 16.10
CA LYS A 19 23.09 5.60 14.90
C LYS A 19 21.66 5.96 14.54
N LEU A 20 20.69 5.18 15.00
CA LEU A 20 19.27 5.46 14.88
C LEU A 20 18.79 6.43 15.97
N ASP A 21 19.53 6.57 17.06
CA ASP A 21 19.20 7.47 18.18
C ASP A 21 19.64 8.90 17.89
N GLY A 22 18.71 9.86 17.99
CA GLY A 22 18.98 11.30 17.84
C GLY A 22 18.66 11.90 16.47
N GLU A 23 19.19 13.11 16.23
CA GLU A 23 18.80 13.98 15.10
C GLU A 23 19.10 13.36 13.72
N ASP A 24 20.18 12.58 13.60
CA ASP A 24 20.59 11.91 12.36
C ASP A 24 19.88 10.56 12.14
N GLY A 25 19.05 10.11 13.09
CA GLY A 25 18.45 8.78 13.07
C GLY A 25 17.61 8.50 11.82
N ILE A 26 16.85 9.50 11.37
CA ILE A 26 16.03 9.42 10.15
C ILE A 26 16.90 9.22 8.91
N ALA A 27 17.98 10.00 8.79
CA ALA A 27 18.91 9.90 7.66
C ALA A 27 19.64 8.56 7.66
N TYR A 28 20.00 8.05 8.84
CA TYR A 28 20.58 6.71 8.97
C TYR A 28 19.58 5.63 8.56
N ALA A 29 18.33 5.70 9.02
CA ALA A 29 17.28 4.76 8.65
C ALA A 29 17.12 4.70 7.11
N SER A 30 16.88 5.87 6.49
CA SER A 30 16.65 6.00 5.05
C SER A 30 17.84 5.52 4.20
N GLY A 31 19.07 5.81 4.65
CA GLY A 31 20.28 5.57 3.86
C GLY A 31 21.01 4.26 4.15
N LYS A 32 20.67 3.54 5.24
CA LYS A 32 21.45 2.38 5.71
C LYS A 32 20.62 1.15 6.08
N LEU A 33 19.34 1.28 6.38
CA LEU A 33 18.49 0.11 6.59
C LEU A 33 18.08 -0.50 5.25
N GLY A 34 17.89 -1.82 5.24
CA GLY A 34 17.29 -2.51 4.10
C GLY A 34 15.81 -2.12 3.96
N GLN A 35 15.28 -2.18 2.74
CA GLN A 35 13.89 -1.82 2.45
C GLN A 35 12.88 -2.63 3.29
N GLU A 36 13.18 -3.89 3.57
CA GLU A 36 12.34 -4.78 4.38
C GLU A 36 12.34 -4.43 5.88
N LEU A 37 13.19 -3.48 6.31
CA LEU A 37 13.26 -2.94 7.67
C LEU A 37 12.73 -1.51 7.76
N LEU A 38 12.11 -0.99 6.70
CA LEU A 38 11.53 0.36 6.66
C LEU A 38 10.00 0.29 6.54
N GLY A 39 9.35 1.44 6.69
CA GLY A 39 7.92 1.59 6.47
C GLY A 39 7.05 1.03 7.59
N PHE A 40 5.80 0.69 7.23
CA PHE A 40 4.74 0.42 8.20
C PHE A 40 4.99 -0.81 9.07
N HIS A 41 5.43 -1.93 8.49
CA HIS A 41 5.46 -3.22 9.21
C HIS A 41 6.49 -3.29 10.32
N GLY A 42 7.62 -2.59 10.18
CA GLY A 42 8.59 -2.44 11.26
C GLY A 42 7.97 -1.72 12.45
N ILE A 43 7.29 -0.60 12.22
CA ILE A 43 6.58 0.16 13.25
C ILE A 43 5.44 -0.67 13.85
N GLU A 44 4.69 -1.38 13.00
CA GLU A 44 3.60 -2.27 13.38
C GLU A 44 4.08 -3.34 14.38
N PHE A 45 5.20 -4.01 14.12
CA PHE A 45 5.82 -4.98 15.02
C PHE A 45 6.15 -4.39 16.39
N ILE A 46 6.66 -3.15 16.43
CA ILE A 46 7.04 -2.50 17.69
C ILE A 46 5.82 -2.11 18.52
N ILE A 47 4.67 -1.78 17.90
CA ILE A 47 3.51 -1.24 18.63
C ILE A 47 2.32 -2.20 18.75
N PHE A 48 2.28 -3.28 17.97
CA PHE A 48 1.23 -4.30 17.99
C PHE A 48 1.77 -5.71 18.22
N ARG A 49 0.97 -6.56 18.85
CA ARG A 49 1.20 -8.00 18.99
C ARG A 49 -0.15 -8.71 19.07
N ASP A 50 -0.33 -9.76 18.30
CA ASP A 50 -1.52 -10.62 18.28
C ASP A 50 -2.85 -9.83 18.13
N GLY A 51 -2.84 -8.80 17.29
CA GLY A 51 -4.01 -7.95 17.03
C GLY A 51 -4.33 -6.95 18.15
N GLN A 52 -3.41 -6.73 19.08
CA GLN A 52 -3.56 -5.80 20.21
C GLN A 52 -2.38 -4.84 20.28
N ASN A 53 -2.61 -3.67 20.88
CA ASN A 53 -1.50 -2.77 21.23
C ASN A 53 -0.54 -3.51 22.17
N ARG A 54 0.77 -3.43 21.93
CA ARG A 54 1.77 -3.90 22.90
C ARG A 54 1.63 -3.13 24.21
N THR A 55 1.77 -3.83 25.32
CA THR A 55 1.63 -3.23 26.65
C THR A 55 2.89 -2.43 27.00
N ILE A 56 2.73 -1.44 27.88
CA ILE A 56 3.88 -0.68 28.43
C ILE A 56 4.85 -1.62 29.16
N GLU A 57 4.35 -2.66 29.82
CA GLU A 57 5.21 -3.64 30.50
C GLU A 57 6.07 -4.43 29.50
N ALA A 58 5.48 -4.86 28.37
CA ALA A 58 6.23 -5.51 27.30
C ALA A 58 7.34 -4.60 26.74
N LEU A 59 7.04 -3.32 26.52
CA LEU A 59 8.02 -2.32 26.03
C LEU A 59 9.06 -1.89 27.07
N ARG A 60 8.86 -2.20 28.35
CA ARG A 60 9.89 -2.01 29.39
C ARG A 60 10.82 -3.22 29.51
N GLY A 61 10.38 -4.38 29.03
CA GLY A 61 11.15 -5.60 29.00
C GLY A 61 12.07 -5.71 27.79
N ASN A 62 12.53 -6.94 27.56
CA ASN A 62 13.21 -7.33 26.34
C ASN A 62 12.20 -7.89 25.33
N GLU A 63 12.50 -7.78 24.04
CA GLU A 63 11.73 -8.44 22.99
C GLU A 63 11.80 -9.97 23.15
N THR A 64 10.65 -10.60 22.93
CA THR A 64 10.40 -12.03 23.19
C THR A 64 9.97 -12.81 21.95
N ASP A 65 9.75 -12.14 20.82
CA ASP A 65 9.47 -12.75 19.53
C ASP A 65 10.57 -13.77 19.16
N GLU A 66 10.16 -14.83 18.47
CA GLU A 66 11.06 -15.94 18.14
C GLU A 66 12.26 -15.51 17.28
N ALA A 67 12.11 -14.49 16.42
CA ALA A 67 13.21 -13.93 15.63
C ALA A 67 14.33 -13.34 16.52
N PHE A 68 14.00 -12.96 17.76
CA PHE A 68 14.92 -12.40 18.75
C PHE A 68 15.50 -13.47 19.69
N ALA A 69 15.21 -14.76 19.48
CA ALA A 69 15.75 -15.84 20.29
C ALA A 69 17.29 -15.79 20.37
N GLY A 70 17.82 -15.83 21.59
CA GLY A 70 19.26 -15.74 21.86
C GLY A 70 19.86 -14.33 21.74
N LYS A 71 19.05 -13.31 21.44
CA LYS A 71 19.44 -11.90 21.40
C LYS A 71 18.87 -11.18 22.61
N THR A 72 19.46 -10.04 22.99
CA THR A 72 18.92 -9.17 24.02
C THR A 72 18.70 -7.80 23.40
N VAL A 73 17.44 -7.51 23.10
CA VAL A 73 16.98 -6.22 22.59
C VAL A 73 15.92 -5.71 23.56
N THR A 74 16.13 -4.52 24.09
CA THR A 74 15.22 -3.85 25.01
C THR A 74 14.15 -3.09 24.23
N GLY A 75 12.98 -2.88 24.83
CA GLY A 75 11.96 -2.04 24.19
C GLY A 75 12.40 -0.58 23.99
N LYS A 76 13.45 -0.11 24.68
CA LYS A 76 14.10 1.18 24.36
C LYS A 76 14.72 1.15 22.96
N GLU A 77 15.44 0.10 22.62
CA GLU A 77 16.13 -0.04 21.32
C GLU A 77 15.10 -0.19 20.19
N GLU A 78 14.01 -0.91 20.45
CA GLU A 78 12.84 -0.99 19.55
C GLU A 78 12.22 0.40 19.28
N LEU A 79 12.02 1.20 20.33
CA LEU A 79 11.43 2.54 20.20
C LEU A 79 12.37 3.54 19.50
N ILE A 80 13.68 3.42 19.69
CA ILE A 80 14.68 4.20 18.92
C ILE A 80 14.51 3.90 17.42
N TYR A 81 14.45 2.62 17.06
CA TYR A 81 14.22 2.19 15.69
C TYR A 81 12.88 2.70 15.15
N ALA A 82 11.78 2.47 15.86
CA ALA A 82 10.45 2.90 15.43
C ALA A 82 10.36 4.41 15.20
N THR A 83 11.03 5.21 16.04
CA THR A 83 11.07 6.67 15.90
C THR A 83 11.79 7.09 14.62
N ALA A 84 12.96 6.50 14.34
CA ALA A 84 13.72 6.79 13.14
C ALA A 84 12.97 6.37 11.86
N VAL A 85 12.38 5.16 11.86
CA VAL A 85 11.61 4.63 10.72
C VAL A 85 10.31 5.40 10.50
N ALA A 86 9.64 5.85 11.55
CA ALA A 86 8.47 6.73 11.43
C ALA A 86 8.83 8.07 10.78
N GLY A 87 10.00 8.61 11.08
CA GLY A 87 10.51 9.83 10.43
C GLY A 87 10.80 9.63 8.94
N ASP A 88 11.42 8.51 8.56
CA ASP A 88 11.64 8.17 7.15
C ASP A 88 10.30 7.95 6.43
N LEU A 89 9.37 7.20 7.04
CA LEU A 89 8.03 6.96 6.48
C LEU A 89 7.28 8.28 6.23
N ARG A 90 7.34 9.23 7.16
CA ARG A 90 6.78 10.58 6.96
C ARG A 90 7.41 11.26 5.74
N ASP A 91 8.73 11.24 5.63
CA ASP A 91 9.44 11.89 4.53
C ASP A 91 9.07 11.24 3.17
N LYS A 92 8.81 9.93 3.12
CA LYS A 92 8.29 9.25 1.93
C LYS A 92 6.83 9.59 1.62
N CYS A 93 5.98 9.74 2.63
CA CYS A 93 4.61 10.22 2.43
C CYS A 93 4.59 11.64 1.85
N TRP A 94 5.47 12.52 2.32
CA TRP A 94 5.62 13.87 1.77
C TRP A 94 6.19 13.86 0.36
N GLN A 95 7.18 13.01 0.06
CA GLN A 95 7.67 12.82 -1.30
C GLN A 95 6.53 12.41 -2.25
N MET A 96 5.69 11.46 -1.83
CA MET A 96 4.52 11.04 -2.60
C MET A 96 3.52 12.20 -2.79
N GLU A 97 3.21 12.95 -1.74
CA GLU A 97 2.30 14.11 -1.83
C GLU A 97 2.83 15.16 -2.82
N VAL A 98 4.09 15.59 -2.67
CA VAL A 98 4.73 16.60 -3.53
C VAL A 98 4.81 16.10 -4.99
N SER A 99 4.97 14.80 -5.20
CA SER A 99 4.98 14.22 -6.55
C SER A 99 3.63 14.29 -7.27
N TRP A 100 2.53 14.47 -6.54
CA TRP A 100 1.17 14.42 -7.11
C TRP A 100 0.38 15.71 -6.97
N ASN A 101 0.56 16.44 -5.87
CA ASN A 101 -0.19 17.63 -5.50
C ASN A 101 0.63 18.89 -5.81
N GLU A 102 0.21 19.66 -6.81
CA GLU A 102 0.84 20.96 -7.12
C GLU A 102 0.68 21.97 -5.97
N ASP A 103 -0.35 21.81 -5.15
CA ASP A 103 -0.64 22.64 -3.99
C ASP A 103 -0.15 21.98 -2.68
N ALA A 104 0.89 21.13 -2.75
CA ALA A 104 1.48 20.53 -1.57
C ALA A 104 1.95 21.62 -0.58
N PRO A 105 1.82 21.41 0.74
CA PRO A 105 2.29 22.38 1.72
C PRO A 105 3.78 22.73 1.52
N GLN A 106 4.13 24.02 1.57
CA GLN A 106 5.51 24.47 1.33
C GLN A 106 6.53 23.78 2.23
N ALA A 107 6.18 23.54 3.51
CA ALA A 107 7.06 22.84 4.44
C ALA A 107 7.38 21.39 4.01
N HIS A 108 6.47 20.73 3.28
CA HIS A 108 6.71 19.38 2.75
C HIS A 108 7.61 19.45 1.51
N ILE A 109 7.41 20.45 0.64
CA ILE A 109 8.29 20.71 -0.51
C ILE A 109 9.71 20.99 -0.02
N ASP A 110 9.88 21.93 0.91
CA ASP A 110 11.18 22.32 1.47
C ASP A 110 11.90 21.10 2.06
N ARG A 111 11.17 20.22 2.76
CA ARG A 111 11.75 18.99 3.32
C ARG A 111 12.18 17.99 2.24
N VAL A 112 11.35 17.78 1.23
CA VAL A 112 11.66 16.85 0.12
C VAL A 112 12.89 17.33 -0.65
N GLU A 113 13.04 18.65 -0.85
CA GLU A 113 14.20 19.28 -1.47
C GLU A 113 15.45 19.23 -0.59
N GLU A 114 15.33 19.50 0.73
CA GLU A 114 16.42 19.35 1.70
C GLU A 114 17.04 17.95 1.66
N LEU A 115 16.19 16.93 1.49
CA LEU A 115 16.60 15.53 1.40
C LEU A 115 17.01 15.08 0.00
N GLU A 116 16.96 15.98 -0.99
CA GLU A 116 17.24 15.70 -2.40
C GLU A 116 16.42 14.52 -2.96
N LEU A 117 15.18 14.35 -2.48
CA LEU A 117 14.32 13.26 -2.92
C LEU A 117 13.70 13.61 -4.29
N PRO A 118 13.77 12.73 -5.30
CA PRO A 118 13.19 13.02 -6.60
C PRO A 118 11.66 12.98 -6.53
N TYR A 119 11.00 14.02 -7.03
CA TYR A 119 9.53 14.12 -7.08
C TYR A 119 8.99 14.51 -8.46
N THR A 120 9.85 14.54 -9.47
CA THR A 120 9.49 14.86 -10.87
C THR A 120 9.72 13.68 -11.81
N VAL A 121 9.02 13.68 -12.93
CA VAL A 121 9.09 12.59 -13.92
C VAL A 121 10.33 12.74 -14.80
N ASN A 122 11.10 11.65 -14.96
CA ASN A 122 12.27 11.56 -15.84
C ASN A 122 13.33 12.65 -15.61
N GLY A 123 13.45 13.17 -14.38
CA GLY A 123 14.36 14.28 -14.05
C GLY A 123 14.00 15.61 -14.71
N GLY A 124 12.77 15.73 -15.24
CA GLY A 124 12.23 16.97 -15.78
C GLY A 124 11.64 17.88 -14.69
N GLU A 125 10.89 18.90 -15.12
CA GLU A 125 10.29 19.91 -14.23
C GLU A 125 8.88 19.54 -13.75
N LYS A 126 8.31 18.44 -14.25
CA LYS A 126 6.90 18.10 -13.99
C LYS A 126 6.75 17.09 -12.87
N SER A 127 5.88 17.40 -11.93
CA SER A 127 5.34 16.40 -11.02
C SER A 127 4.57 15.33 -11.79
N TYR A 128 4.33 14.19 -11.15
CA TYR A 128 3.56 13.09 -11.74
C TYR A 128 2.11 13.51 -12.03
N GLY A 129 1.49 14.27 -11.12
CA GLY A 129 0.14 14.83 -11.30
C GLY A 129 0.05 15.77 -12.50
N GLN A 130 0.99 16.72 -12.62
CA GLN A 130 1.11 17.62 -13.78
C GLN A 130 1.26 16.86 -15.08
N ASN A 131 2.16 15.87 -15.09
CA ASN A 131 2.45 15.07 -16.26
C ASN A 131 1.21 14.33 -16.76
N MET A 132 0.41 13.73 -15.87
CA MET A 132 -0.84 13.08 -16.24
C MET A 132 -1.90 14.06 -16.77
N LEU A 133 -2.09 15.21 -16.11
CA LEU A 133 -3.08 16.21 -16.52
C LEU A 133 -2.75 16.88 -17.87
N LEU A 134 -1.48 16.88 -18.26
CA LEU A 134 -1.00 17.42 -19.52
C LEU A 134 -0.96 16.38 -20.65
N ALA A 135 -1.53 15.18 -20.48
CA ALA A 135 -1.64 14.20 -21.55
C ALA A 135 -2.14 14.83 -22.86
N SER A 136 -1.56 14.41 -23.99
CA SER A 136 -1.73 15.00 -25.34
C SER A 136 -1.14 16.39 -25.58
N LYS A 137 -0.50 17.01 -24.58
CA LYS A 137 0.17 18.32 -24.70
C LYS A 137 1.70 18.16 -24.66
N ALA A 138 2.39 19.14 -25.23
CA ALA A 138 3.84 19.21 -25.20
C ALA A 138 4.38 19.17 -23.76
N GLY A 139 5.40 18.36 -23.52
CA GLY A 139 6.04 18.19 -22.21
C GLY A 139 5.42 17.12 -21.31
N SER A 140 4.30 16.51 -21.68
CA SER A 140 3.79 15.29 -21.05
C SER A 140 4.48 14.05 -21.62
N THR A 141 4.72 13.04 -20.78
CA THR A 141 5.17 11.71 -21.23
C THR A 141 4.02 10.86 -21.77
N TYR A 142 2.76 11.24 -21.52
CA TYR A 142 1.57 10.62 -22.09
C TYR A 142 1.21 11.28 -23.41
N ALA A 143 1.29 10.52 -24.50
CA ALA A 143 0.96 10.97 -25.84
C ALA A 143 -0.56 11.09 -26.04
N THR A 144 -1.34 10.24 -25.36
CA THR A 144 -2.81 10.24 -25.45
C THR A 144 -3.47 10.17 -24.07
N TRP A 145 -4.73 10.60 -24.01
CA TRP A 145 -5.55 10.40 -22.80
C TRP A 145 -5.88 8.91 -22.57
N ALA A 146 -5.95 8.11 -23.64
CA ALA A 146 -6.18 6.67 -23.57
C ALA A 146 -5.02 5.96 -22.85
N GLU A 147 -3.77 6.38 -23.07
CA GLU A 147 -2.60 5.87 -22.34
C GLU A 147 -2.67 6.15 -20.83
N VAL A 148 -3.20 7.31 -20.44
CA VAL A 148 -3.46 7.61 -19.01
C VAL A 148 -4.50 6.63 -18.46
N MET A 149 -5.59 6.39 -19.18
CA MET A 149 -6.61 5.43 -18.74
C MET A 149 -6.07 4.00 -18.64
N SER A 150 -5.26 3.56 -19.62
CA SER A 150 -4.59 2.25 -19.55
C SER A 150 -3.62 2.18 -18.38
N THR A 151 -2.91 3.25 -18.03
CA THR A 151 -2.04 3.28 -16.85
C THR A 151 -2.87 3.10 -15.57
N ILE A 152 -3.96 3.86 -15.42
CA ILE A 152 -4.83 3.77 -14.24
C ILE A 152 -5.45 2.37 -14.13
N LEU A 153 -5.96 1.82 -15.23
CA LEU A 153 -6.70 0.55 -15.18
C LEU A 153 -5.78 -0.68 -15.11
N ILE A 154 -4.71 -0.72 -15.90
CA ILE A 154 -3.83 -1.89 -16.01
C ILE A 154 -2.68 -1.79 -15.01
N SER A 155 -1.87 -0.73 -15.10
CA SER A 155 -0.66 -0.61 -14.28
C SER A 155 -0.95 -0.28 -12.81
N SER A 156 -2.17 0.17 -12.48
CA SER A 156 -2.57 0.49 -11.10
C SER A 156 -3.70 -0.40 -10.57
N CYS A 157 -4.95 -0.23 -11.04
CA CYS A 157 -6.10 -0.95 -10.48
C CYS A 157 -6.01 -2.47 -10.66
N GLN A 158 -5.69 -2.94 -11.85
CA GLN A 158 -5.52 -4.38 -12.13
C GLN A 158 -4.34 -4.93 -11.34
N ASN A 159 -3.20 -4.23 -11.33
CA ASN A 159 -2.01 -4.65 -10.57
C ASN A 159 -2.33 -4.89 -9.08
N ILE A 160 -2.98 -3.94 -8.39
CA ILE A 160 -3.32 -4.14 -6.97
C ILE A 160 -4.39 -5.23 -6.77
N SER A 161 -5.35 -5.38 -7.69
CA SER A 161 -6.30 -6.50 -7.67
C SER A 161 -5.57 -7.85 -7.80
N ASN A 162 -4.59 -7.93 -8.69
CA ASN A 162 -3.78 -9.11 -8.90
C ASN A 162 -2.92 -9.43 -7.67
N GLU A 163 -2.27 -8.43 -7.10
CA GLU A 163 -1.44 -8.55 -5.91
C GLU A 163 -2.25 -9.07 -4.72
N VAL A 164 -3.43 -8.50 -4.46
CA VAL A 164 -4.33 -8.97 -3.39
C VAL A 164 -4.71 -10.44 -3.62
N ALA A 165 -5.10 -10.80 -4.84
CA ALA A 165 -5.54 -12.16 -5.14
C ALA A 165 -4.42 -13.21 -5.12
N ASN A 166 -3.28 -12.92 -5.75
CA ASN A 166 -2.25 -13.91 -6.06
C ASN A 166 -1.08 -13.87 -5.10
N VAL A 167 -0.80 -12.73 -4.49
CA VAL A 167 0.35 -12.57 -3.58
C VAL A 167 -0.15 -12.54 -2.14
N LYS A 168 -0.94 -11.53 -1.75
CA LYS A 168 -1.32 -11.30 -0.35
C LYS A 168 -2.25 -12.39 0.21
N ILE A 169 -3.26 -12.79 -0.57
CA ILE A 169 -4.11 -13.95 -0.24
C ILE A 169 -3.51 -15.23 -0.80
N GLY A 170 -3.00 -15.17 -2.03
CA GLY A 170 -2.62 -16.35 -2.79
C GLY A 170 -1.49 -17.14 -2.15
N ASN A 171 -0.37 -16.49 -1.80
CA ASN A 171 0.78 -17.21 -1.26
C ASN A 171 0.47 -17.93 0.06
N PRO A 172 -0.23 -17.31 1.05
CA PRO A 172 -0.57 -18.02 2.28
C PRO A 172 -1.65 -19.08 2.07
N TYR A 173 -2.62 -18.83 1.19
CA TYR A 173 -3.73 -19.76 0.93
C TYR A 173 -3.28 -21.02 0.18
N SER A 174 -2.37 -20.90 -0.79
CA SER A 174 -1.84 -22.05 -1.54
C SER A 174 -0.79 -22.84 -0.75
N GLY A 175 -0.13 -22.17 0.21
CA GLY A 175 1.02 -22.68 0.93
C GLY A 175 2.35 -22.46 0.20
N ASP A 176 2.38 -21.65 -0.86
CA ASP A 176 3.62 -21.28 -1.56
C ASP A 176 4.54 -20.44 -0.67
N ASP A 177 3.97 -19.51 0.10
CA ASP A 177 4.63 -18.82 1.20
C ASP A 177 3.63 -18.58 2.34
N PRO A 178 3.49 -19.55 3.28
CA PRO A 178 2.55 -19.46 4.40
C PRO A 178 2.80 -18.28 5.34
N ASN A 179 4.02 -17.74 5.35
CA ASN A 179 4.45 -16.69 6.27
C ASN A 179 4.34 -15.30 5.66
N TYR A 180 3.98 -15.18 4.37
CA TYR A 180 3.69 -13.91 3.70
C TYR A 180 2.32 -13.35 4.15
N ILE A 181 2.17 -13.02 5.42
CA ILE A 181 0.94 -12.45 5.96
C ILE A 181 1.10 -10.94 6.07
N GLU A 182 0.27 -10.19 5.34
CA GLU A 182 0.20 -8.73 5.44
C GLU A 182 -0.41 -8.32 6.79
N SER A 183 0.20 -7.33 7.45
CA SER A 183 -0.24 -6.80 8.75
C SER A 183 -0.48 -7.88 9.82
N PRO A 184 0.49 -8.79 10.05
CA PRO A 184 0.29 -9.97 10.90
C PRO A 184 0.29 -9.62 12.39
N TYR A 185 0.85 -8.48 12.79
CA TYR A 185 0.97 -8.12 14.21
C TYR A 185 -0.26 -7.37 14.71
N SER A 186 -0.89 -6.57 13.84
CA SER A 186 -2.12 -5.83 14.11
C SER A 186 -3.40 -6.58 13.72
N HIS A 187 -3.30 -7.71 13.03
CA HIS A 187 -4.44 -8.49 12.51
C HIS A 187 -5.35 -7.69 11.55
N MET A 188 -4.76 -6.79 10.76
CA MET A 188 -5.50 -5.88 9.87
C MET A 188 -5.60 -6.35 8.41
N SER A 189 -5.12 -7.55 8.08
CA SER A 189 -5.00 -8.00 6.67
C SER A 189 -6.30 -7.87 5.86
N PHE A 190 -7.45 -8.28 6.42
CA PHE A 190 -8.73 -8.16 5.68
C PHE A 190 -9.16 -6.71 5.47
N VAL A 191 -8.81 -5.81 6.40
CA VAL A 191 -9.03 -4.37 6.22
C VAL A 191 -8.14 -3.86 5.09
N ASP A 192 -6.85 -4.21 5.09
CA ASP A 192 -5.90 -3.79 4.05
C ASP A 192 -6.32 -4.28 2.66
N PHE A 193 -6.72 -5.56 2.55
CA PHE A 193 -7.18 -6.14 1.28
C PHE A 193 -8.44 -5.43 0.79
N LYS A 194 -9.39 -5.14 1.69
CA LYS A 194 -10.61 -4.44 1.33
C LYS A 194 -10.32 -3.00 0.91
N ASP A 195 -9.45 -2.29 1.61
CA ASP A 195 -9.08 -0.92 1.30
C ASP A 195 -8.33 -0.82 -0.03
N ASN A 196 -7.55 -1.84 -0.39
CA ASN A 196 -6.98 -1.99 -1.73
C ASN A 196 -8.08 -2.05 -2.82
N ILE A 197 -9.16 -2.80 -2.61
CA ILE A 197 -10.29 -2.87 -3.57
C ILE A 197 -11.16 -1.60 -3.54
N ILE A 198 -11.32 -0.96 -2.37
CA ILE A 198 -11.99 0.35 -2.26
C ILE A 198 -11.20 1.43 -3.02
N SER A 199 -9.87 1.37 -3.04
CA SER A 199 -9.04 2.26 -3.86
C SER A 199 -9.37 2.15 -5.35
N ILE A 200 -9.61 0.93 -5.85
CA ILE A 200 -10.10 0.68 -7.22
C ILE A 200 -11.47 1.32 -7.42
N GLN A 201 -12.40 1.14 -6.46
CA GLN A 201 -13.72 1.78 -6.53
C GLN A 201 -13.59 3.31 -6.64
N ASN A 202 -12.77 3.93 -5.81
CA ASN A 202 -12.56 5.37 -5.83
C ASN A 202 -12.02 5.85 -7.19
N SER A 203 -11.11 5.09 -7.79
CA SER A 203 -10.57 5.38 -9.13
C SER A 203 -11.65 5.28 -10.22
N LEU A 204 -12.48 4.23 -10.17
CA LEU A 204 -13.52 3.97 -11.15
C LEU A 204 -14.69 4.97 -11.10
N TYR A 205 -15.04 5.43 -9.90
CA TYR A 205 -16.21 6.29 -9.65
C TYR A 205 -15.89 7.78 -9.48
N GLY A 206 -14.64 8.19 -9.73
CA GLY A 206 -14.26 9.60 -9.77
C GLY A 206 -14.13 10.25 -8.39
N GLY A 207 -13.52 9.55 -7.44
CA GLY A 207 -13.12 10.08 -6.13
C GLY A 207 -13.61 9.27 -4.94
N ARG A 208 -13.09 9.62 -3.76
CA ARG A 208 -13.53 9.08 -2.47
C ARG A 208 -14.96 9.56 -2.18
N ASP A 209 -15.77 8.68 -1.60
CA ASP A 209 -17.14 9.01 -1.17
C ASP A 209 -17.18 9.91 0.10
N GLU A 210 -16.02 10.28 0.61
CA GLU A 210 -15.88 11.14 1.77
C GLU A 210 -16.14 12.60 1.43
N ASN A 211 -16.93 13.27 2.27
CA ASN A 211 -17.22 14.70 2.19
C ASN A 211 -17.80 15.16 0.83
N GLY A 212 -18.45 14.26 0.08
CA GLY A 212 -19.03 14.57 -1.23
C GLY A 212 -17.99 14.84 -2.32
N ALA A 213 -16.74 14.41 -2.14
CA ALA A 213 -15.67 14.61 -3.13
C ALA A 213 -15.86 13.75 -4.39
N ARG A 214 -16.57 12.62 -4.30
CA ARG A 214 -16.87 11.74 -5.43
C ARG A 214 -17.77 12.45 -6.45
N ASN A 215 -17.34 12.42 -7.72
CA ASN A 215 -18.13 12.94 -8.83
C ASN A 215 -18.32 11.86 -9.90
N GLU A 216 -19.40 11.08 -9.78
CA GLU A 216 -19.69 10.01 -10.72
C GLU A 216 -19.96 10.51 -12.14
N ASN A 217 -20.39 11.76 -12.33
CA ASN A 217 -20.55 12.34 -13.67
C ASN A 217 -19.21 12.60 -14.37
N LYS A 218 -18.10 12.59 -13.64
CA LYS A 218 -16.72 12.73 -14.14
C LYS A 218 -15.89 11.50 -13.78
N SER A 219 -16.41 10.32 -14.12
CA SER A 219 -15.82 9.03 -13.74
C SER A 219 -15.54 8.13 -14.94
N ILE A 220 -14.67 7.15 -14.74
CA ILE A 220 -14.34 6.11 -15.72
C ILE A 220 -15.61 5.30 -16.05
N ILE A 221 -16.40 4.95 -15.03
CA ILE A 221 -17.66 4.21 -15.22
C ILE A 221 -18.66 5.01 -16.05
N LYS A 222 -18.78 6.33 -15.83
CA LYS A 222 -19.65 7.19 -16.64
C LYS A 222 -19.20 7.22 -18.09
N TYR A 223 -17.89 7.37 -18.34
CA TYR A 223 -17.34 7.34 -19.69
C TYR A 223 -17.65 6.00 -20.39
N MET A 224 -17.43 4.87 -19.71
CA MET A 224 -17.75 3.54 -20.23
C MET A 224 -19.23 3.40 -20.61
N LYS A 225 -20.15 3.89 -19.76
CA LYS A 225 -21.60 3.85 -20.02
C LYS A 225 -21.98 4.70 -21.24
N ASP A 226 -21.44 5.90 -21.34
CA ASP A 226 -21.72 6.82 -22.46
C ASP A 226 -21.23 6.27 -23.82
N HIS A 227 -20.18 5.44 -23.78
CA HIS A 227 -19.56 4.85 -24.96
C HIS A 227 -19.93 3.37 -25.15
N ASN A 228 -20.98 2.89 -24.47
CA ASN A 228 -21.54 1.54 -24.63
C ASN A 228 -20.51 0.41 -24.43
N TYR A 229 -19.63 0.53 -23.42
CA TYR A 229 -18.75 -0.57 -23.05
C TYR A 229 -19.57 -1.77 -22.53
N GLU A 230 -19.53 -2.87 -23.27
CA GLU A 230 -20.41 -4.04 -23.05
C GLU A 230 -20.22 -4.70 -21.68
N ASN A 231 -19.03 -4.65 -21.09
CA ASN A 231 -18.72 -5.32 -19.83
C ASN A 231 -18.82 -4.40 -18.60
N VAL A 232 -19.36 -3.17 -18.73
CA VAL A 232 -19.44 -2.24 -17.59
C VAL A 232 -20.22 -2.84 -16.41
N THR A 233 -21.32 -3.54 -16.67
CA THR A 233 -22.11 -4.21 -15.62
C THR A 233 -21.33 -5.34 -14.95
N ALA A 234 -20.51 -6.09 -15.70
CA ALA A 234 -19.68 -7.17 -15.17
C ALA A 234 -18.55 -6.61 -14.29
N LEU A 235 -17.93 -5.50 -14.70
CA LEU A 235 -16.95 -4.77 -13.88
C LEU A 235 -17.58 -4.26 -12.58
N GLU A 236 -18.72 -3.56 -12.65
CA GLU A 236 -19.41 -3.05 -11.45
C GLU A 236 -19.84 -4.19 -10.50
N THR A 237 -20.26 -5.33 -11.06
CA THR A 237 -20.65 -6.51 -10.28
C THR A 237 -19.45 -7.15 -9.59
N SER A 238 -18.38 -7.43 -10.34
CA SER A 238 -17.16 -8.05 -9.79
C SER A 238 -16.51 -7.19 -8.71
N LEU A 239 -16.53 -5.87 -8.84
CA LEU A 239 -16.06 -4.94 -7.81
C LEU A 239 -16.87 -5.08 -6.52
N LYS A 240 -18.22 -5.03 -6.62
CA LYS A 240 -19.12 -5.18 -5.46
C LYS A 240 -18.94 -6.54 -4.80
N GLU A 241 -18.84 -7.60 -5.58
CA GLU A 241 -18.66 -8.96 -5.05
C GLU A 241 -17.29 -9.15 -4.38
N ALA A 242 -16.22 -8.55 -4.90
CA ALA A 242 -14.89 -8.59 -4.29
C ALA A 242 -14.88 -7.89 -2.92
N ILE A 243 -15.45 -6.68 -2.83
CA ILE A 243 -15.59 -5.95 -1.57
C ILE A 243 -16.41 -6.76 -0.58
N ALA A 244 -17.60 -7.23 -0.98
CA ALA A 244 -18.49 -7.98 -0.11
C ALA A 244 -17.87 -9.29 0.40
N ALA A 245 -17.06 -9.98 -0.42
CA ALA A 245 -16.39 -11.21 -0.01
C ALA A 245 -15.29 -10.94 1.05
N LEU A 246 -14.53 -9.84 0.90
CA LEU A 246 -13.53 -9.42 1.87
C LEU A 246 -14.18 -8.93 3.18
N GLU A 247 -15.27 -8.19 3.10
CA GLU A 247 -16.09 -7.82 4.27
C GLU A 247 -16.65 -9.06 4.99
N ASN A 248 -17.08 -10.07 4.23
CA ASN A 248 -17.55 -11.32 4.82
C ASN A 248 -16.43 -12.04 5.58
N CYS A 249 -15.22 -12.12 5.01
CA CYS A 249 -14.05 -12.66 5.72
C CYS A 249 -13.78 -11.89 7.01
N GLN A 250 -13.73 -10.56 6.94
CA GLN A 250 -13.53 -9.71 8.12
C GLN A 250 -14.58 -9.97 9.20
N SER A 251 -15.86 -10.06 8.84
CA SER A 251 -16.96 -10.23 9.81
C SER A 251 -17.04 -11.63 10.43
N GLN A 252 -16.72 -12.68 9.67
CA GLN A 252 -16.88 -14.07 10.10
C GLN A 252 -15.62 -14.64 10.75
N LEU A 253 -14.44 -14.22 10.27
CA LEU A 253 -13.15 -14.77 10.71
C LEU A 253 -12.42 -13.81 11.66
N GLY A 254 -12.69 -12.51 11.58
CA GLY A 254 -12.01 -11.47 12.37
C GLY A 254 -10.60 -11.17 11.87
N SER A 255 -9.75 -12.19 11.76
CA SER A 255 -8.36 -12.08 11.30
C SER A 255 -8.05 -13.08 10.19
N PHE A 256 -7.14 -12.69 9.29
CA PHE A 256 -6.56 -13.60 8.32
C PHE A 256 -5.52 -14.53 8.95
N VAL A 257 -4.82 -14.04 10.00
CA VAL A 257 -3.91 -14.86 10.81
C VAL A 257 -4.70 -16.02 11.43
N GLY A 258 -4.21 -17.25 11.21
CA GLY A 258 -4.88 -18.47 11.67
C GLY A 258 -6.04 -18.95 10.79
N HIS A 259 -6.42 -18.21 9.75
CA HIS A 259 -7.53 -18.54 8.85
C HIS A 259 -7.13 -18.51 7.37
N THR A 260 -5.83 -18.63 7.07
CA THR A 260 -5.29 -18.42 5.72
C THR A 260 -5.85 -19.37 4.67
N THR A 261 -6.33 -20.56 5.05
CA THR A 261 -6.91 -21.56 4.15
C THR A 261 -8.43 -21.73 4.31
N ASP A 262 -9.12 -20.79 4.98
CA ASP A 262 -10.57 -20.86 5.16
C ASP A 262 -11.31 -20.77 3.81
N ALA A 263 -12.44 -21.47 3.67
CA ALA A 263 -13.23 -21.47 2.44
C ALA A 263 -13.73 -20.06 2.05
N LEU A 264 -13.98 -19.18 3.03
CA LEU A 264 -14.33 -17.79 2.77
C LEU A 264 -13.16 -17.02 2.14
N VAL A 265 -11.93 -17.29 2.57
CA VAL A 265 -10.72 -16.70 1.96
C VAL A 265 -10.59 -17.14 0.50
N GLY A 266 -10.77 -18.43 0.20
CA GLY A 266 -10.74 -18.93 -1.18
C GLY A 266 -11.84 -18.32 -2.06
N THR A 267 -13.01 -18.05 -1.46
CA THR A 267 -14.10 -17.33 -2.13
C THR A 267 -13.70 -15.87 -2.42
N ALA A 268 -13.14 -15.15 -1.44
CA ALA A 268 -12.67 -13.78 -1.62
C ALA A 268 -11.58 -13.70 -2.69
N GLN A 269 -10.61 -14.61 -2.67
CA GLN A 269 -9.57 -14.72 -3.69
C GLN A 269 -10.17 -14.83 -5.10
N THR A 270 -11.16 -15.71 -5.26
CA THR A 270 -11.85 -15.93 -6.55
C THR A 270 -12.58 -14.67 -7.02
N LYS A 271 -13.24 -13.95 -6.12
CA LYS A 271 -13.94 -12.71 -6.46
C LYS A 271 -13.00 -11.58 -6.85
N VAL A 272 -11.85 -11.45 -6.15
CA VAL A 272 -10.81 -10.48 -6.53
C VAL A 272 -10.18 -10.83 -7.87
N LYS A 273 -9.96 -12.13 -8.19
CA LYS A 273 -9.52 -12.57 -9.55
C LYS A 273 -10.53 -12.23 -10.64
N ALA A 274 -11.82 -12.31 -10.35
CA ALA A 274 -12.85 -11.91 -11.30
C ALA A 274 -12.80 -10.40 -11.59
N LEU A 275 -12.58 -9.57 -10.56
CA LEU A 275 -12.36 -8.13 -10.72
C LEU A 275 -11.11 -7.82 -11.56
N ASP A 276 -9.99 -8.48 -11.27
CA ASP A 276 -8.73 -8.38 -12.03
C ASP A 276 -8.94 -8.62 -13.54
N THR A 277 -9.72 -9.66 -13.88
CA THR A 277 -10.09 -9.97 -15.26
C THR A 277 -10.90 -8.83 -15.90
N GLN A 278 -11.88 -8.27 -15.19
CA GLN A 278 -12.70 -7.18 -15.72
C GLN A 278 -11.92 -5.87 -15.88
N LEU A 279 -10.98 -5.58 -14.98
CA LEU A 279 -10.08 -4.42 -15.09
C LEU A 279 -9.15 -4.55 -16.31
N THR A 280 -8.66 -5.75 -16.59
CA THR A 280 -7.87 -6.05 -17.79
C THR A 280 -8.68 -5.77 -19.06
N LEU A 281 -9.91 -6.29 -19.13
CA LEU A 281 -10.80 -6.07 -20.28
C LEU A 281 -11.13 -4.58 -20.46
N ALA A 282 -11.34 -3.85 -19.36
CA ALA A 282 -11.62 -2.42 -19.37
C ALA A 282 -10.42 -1.60 -19.89
N GLY A 283 -9.21 -1.86 -19.38
CA GLY A 283 -8.02 -1.14 -19.80
C GLY A 283 -7.66 -1.40 -21.28
N ASN A 284 -7.86 -2.64 -21.74
CA ASN A 284 -7.71 -2.98 -23.16
C ASN A 284 -8.74 -2.28 -24.04
N TRP A 285 -9.99 -2.14 -23.57
CA TRP A 285 -11.01 -1.39 -24.29
C TRP A 285 -10.64 0.09 -24.40
N PHE A 286 -10.16 0.72 -23.31
CA PHE A 286 -9.70 2.11 -23.32
C PHE A 286 -8.55 2.35 -24.32
N ALA A 287 -7.63 1.39 -24.47
CA ALA A 287 -6.53 1.47 -25.42
C ALA A 287 -6.99 1.52 -26.90
N THR A 288 -8.25 1.15 -27.19
CA THR A 288 -8.83 1.23 -28.54
C THR A 288 -9.61 2.54 -28.80
N GLN A 289 -9.80 3.37 -27.77
CA GLN A 289 -10.50 4.65 -27.90
C GLN A 289 -9.59 5.70 -28.54
N LYS A 290 -10.20 6.63 -29.28
CA LYS A 290 -9.50 7.73 -29.98
C LYS A 290 -9.84 9.06 -29.34
#